data_AF-A0A514C0W2-F1
#
_entry.id   AF-A0A514C0W2-F1
#
_cell.length_a   1.000
_cell.length_b   1.000
_cell.length_c   1.000
_cell.angle_alpha   90.00
_cell.angle_beta   90.00
_cell.angle_gamma   90.00
#
_symmetry.space_group_name_H-M   'P 1'
#
loop_
_entity.id
_entity.type
_entity.pdbx_description
1 polymer ?
#
loop_
_entity_poly.entity_id
_entity_poly.type
_entity_poly.pdbx_seq_one_letter_code
_entity_poly.pdbx_strand_id
1 'polypeptide(L)'
;MTSPKAPKKSETIEVRVPYGAKTAFATRCRENGVTVSEAVRAFMEREIGGAPRARPRLWYAAAALAAGLALGAVAAPSLAQTQGHRQEPHSSRAAFDRLDANRDGVLSYDEFRPWRAI
;
A
#
# COMPACT_ATOMS: atom_id res chain seq x y z
N MET A 1 -24.92 20.50 12.00
CA MET A 1 -23.46 20.33 11.90
C MET A 1 -23.04 20.74 10.50
N THR A 2 -22.35 21.87 10.37
CA THR A 2 -22.01 22.46 9.07
C THR A 2 -20.74 21.81 8.55
N SER A 3 -20.78 21.16 7.39
CA SER A 3 -19.57 20.62 6.75
C SER A 3 -18.54 21.73 6.52
N PRO A 4 -17.23 21.48 6.75
CA PRO A 4 -16.21 22.48 6.50
C PRO A 4 -16.21 22.85 5.01
N LYS A 5 -16.54 24.12 4.73
CA LYS A 5 -16.55 24.66 3.38
C LYS A 5 -15.12 24.68 2.85
N ALA A 6 -14.92 24.23 1.62
CA ALA A 6 -13.61 24.30 0.96
C ALA A 6 -13.06 25.73 1.04
N PRO A 7 -11.76 25.91 1.35
CA PRO A 7 -11.15 27.22 1.49
C PRO A 7 -11.37 28.05 0.22
N LYS A 8 -11.67 29.34 0.40
CA LYS A 8 -11.88 30.26 -0.72
C LYS A 8 -10.57 30.46 -1.48
N LYS A 9 -10.67 30.62 -2.81
CA LYS A 9 -9.53 30.99 -3.68
C LYS A 9 -9.08 32.40 -3.30
N SER A 10 -7.92 32.56 -2.68
CA SER A 10 -7.45 33.83 -2.09
C SER A 10 -6.35 34.53 -2.89
N GLU A 11 -5.52 33.78 -3.63
CA GLU A 11 -4.30 34.31 -4.25
C GLU A 11 -4.14 33.90 -5.71
N THR A 12 -3.57 34.79 -6.53
CA THR A 12 -3.31 34.57 -7.97
C THR A 12 -1.85 34.19 -8.17
N ILE A 13 -1.60 33.14 -8.95
CA ILE A 13 -0.26 32.68 -9.30
C ILE A 13 0.04 33.09 -10.75
N GLU A 14 1.09 33.89 -10.95
CA GLU A 14 1.59 34.27 -12.28
C GLU A 14 2.92 33.56 -12.57
N VAL A 15 2.98 32.79 -13.66
CA VAL A 15 4.17 32.03 -14.05
C VAL A 15 4.56 32.35 -15.48
N ARG A 16 5.83 32.71 -15.69
CA ARG A 16 6.40 32.88 -17.04
C ARG A 16 6.84 31.53 -17.58
N VAL A 17 6.35 31.17 -18.76
CA VAL A 17 6.69 29.92 -19.45
C VAL A 17 6.98 30.19 -20.94
N PRO A 18 7.73 29.32 -21.64
CA PRO A 18 7.94 29.44 -23.07
C PRO A 18 6.62 29.50 -23.85
N TYR A 19 6.58 30.30 -24.91
CA TYR A 19 5.37 30.51 -25.71
C TYR A 19 4.77 29.20 -26.23
N GLY A 20 5.62 28.31 -26.78
CA GLY A 20 5.19 27.01 -27.29
C GLY A 20 4.53 26.11 -26.24
N ALA A 21 5.03 26.14 -25.00
CA ALA A 21 4.43 25.37 -23.91
C ALA A 21 3.05 25.92 -23.51
N LYS A 22 2.90 27.25 -23.44
CA LYS A 22 1.62 27.91 -23.16
C LYS A 22 0.57 27.57 -24.22
N THR A 23 0.93 27.67 -25.50
CA THR A 23 -0.02 27.41 -26.60
C THR A 23 -0.41 25.95 -26.71
N ALA A 24 0.55 25.02 -26.59
CA ALA A 24 0.28 23.60 -26.58
C ALA A 24 -0.63 23.19 -25.41
N PHE A 25 -0.33 23.67 -24.21
CA PHE A 25 -1.13 23.37 -23.02
C PHE A 25 -2.55 23.94 -23.11
N ALA A 26 -2.69 25.20 -23.54
CA ALA A 26 -4.00 25.83 -23.71
C ALA A 26 -4.85 25.10 -24.76
N THR A 27 -4.23 24.64 -25.85
CA THR A 27 -4.92 23.85 -26.88
C THR A 27 -5.43 22.53 -26.34
N ARG A 28 -4.57 21.79 -25.62
CA ARG A 28 -4.97 20.55 -24.96
C ARG A 28 -6.11 20.75 -23.96
N CYS A 29 -6.10 21.83 -23.19
CA CYS A 29 -7.18 22.12 -22.24
C CYS A 29 -8.52 22.31 -22.98
N ARG A 30 -8.52 23.07 -24.09
CA ARG A 30 -9.73 23.29 -24.91
C ARG A 30 -10.27 21.99 -25.52
N GLU A 31 -9.39 21.14 -26.05
CA GLU A 31 -9.77 19.84 -26.62
C GLU A 31 -10.43 18.92 -25.57
N ASN A 32 -9.99 19.02 -24.31
CA ASN A 32 -10.55 18.25 -23.20
C ASN A 32 -11.73 18.95 -22.50
N GLY A 33 -12.19 20.10 -23.01
CA GLY A 33 -13.32 20.84 -22.45
C GLY A 33 -13.06 21.46 -21.06
N VAL A 34 -11.79 21.61 -20.65
CA VAL A 34 -11.42 22.17 -19.34
C VAL A 34 -10.73 23.53 -19.49
N THR A 35 -10.87 24.38 -18.48
CA THR A 35 -10.13 25.66 -18.46
C THR A 35 -8.67 25.45 -18.05
N VAL A 36 -7.79 26.35 -18.49
CA VAL A 36 -6.36 26.30 -18.11
C VAL A 36 -6.19 26.34 -16.58
N SER A 37 -6.93 27.21 -15.89
CA SER A 37 -6.85 27.33 -14.43
C SER A 37 -7.36 26.09 -13.69
N GLU A 38 -8.31 25.37 -14.28
CA GLU A 38 -8.79 24.09 -13.74
C GLU A 38 -7.74 22.99 -13.92
N ALA A 39 -7.16 22.88 -15.11
CA ALA A 39 -6.09 21.92 -15.38
C ALA A 39 -4.86 22.15 -14.49
N VAL A 40 -4.47 23.41 -14.25
CA VAL A 40 -3.39 23.76 -13.31
C VAL A 40 -3.75 23.37 -11.89
N ARG A 41 -4.98 23.64 -11.43
CA ARG A 41 -5.42 23.26 -10.08
C ARG A 41 -5.42 21.74 -9.89
N ALA A 42 -5.95 20.99 -10.88
CA ALA A 42 -5.95 19.53 -10.86
C ALA A 42 -4.53 18.96 -10.93
N PHE A 43 -3.61 19.62 -11.65
CA PHE A 43 -2.21 19.29 -11.63
C PHE A 43 -1.62 19.44 -10.21
N MET A 44 -1.82 20.60 -9.57
CA MET A 44 -1.32 20.85 -8.22
C MET A 44 -1.89 19.85 -7.20
N GLU A 45 -3.19 19.58 -7.24
CA GLU A 45 -3.83 18.62 -6.33
C GLU A 45 -3.24 17.22 -6.50
N ARG A 46 -2.93 16.80 -7.73
CA ARG A 46 -2.30 15.50 -7.98
C ARG A 46 -0.84 15.47 -7.53
N GLU A 47 -0.08 16.55 -7.72
CA GLU A 47 1.32 16.61 -7.27
C GLU A 47 1.43 16.66 -5.74
N ILE A 48 0.53 17.40 -5.07
CA ILE A 48 0.48 17.52 -3.60
C ILE A 48 -0.13 16.25 -3.00
N GLY A 49 -1.25 15.80 -3.55
CA GLY A 49 -2.04 14.67 -3.10
C GLY A 49 -1.48 13.32 -3.54
N GLY A 50 -0.16 13.19 -3.68
CA GLY A 50 0.53 11.94 -3.99
C GLY A 50 0.31 10.87 -2.91
N ALA A 51 -0.88 10.29 -2.82
CA ALA A 51 -1.06 8.98 -2.24
C ALA A 51 -0.21 8.00 -3.06
N PRO A 52 0.50 7.06 -2.42
CA PRO A 52 1.35 6.13 -3.13
C PRO A 52 0.50 5.46 -4.20
N ARG A 53 0.96 5.45 -5.45
CA ARG A 53 0.45 4.54 -6.46
C ARG A 53 0.58 3.15 -5.85
N ALA A 54 -0.50 2.65 -5.26
CA ALA A 54 -0.60 1.27 -4.86
C ALA A 54 -0.51 0.50 -6.17
N ARG A 55 0.71 0.11 -6.54
CA ARG A 55 0.96 -0.92 -7.54
C ARG A 55 -0.06 -2.02 -7.23
N PRO A 56 -0.89 -2.47 -8.18
CA PRO A 56 -2.00 -3.35 -7.84
C PRO A 56 -1.41 -4.62 -7.21
N ARG A 57 -1.41 -4.70 -5.87
CA ARG A 57 -0.94 -5.89 -5.14
C ARG A 57 -1.73 -7.11 -5.59
N LEU A 58 -2.91 -6.86 -6.16
CA LEU A 58 -3.78 -7.84 -6.81
C LEU A 58 -3.14 -8.55 -8.00
N TRP A 59 -2.31 -7.89 -8.84
CA TRP A 59 -1.68 -8.59 -9.97
C TRP A 59 -0.51 -9.45 -9.51
N TYR A 60 0.25 -8.99 -8.51
CA TYR A 60 1.28 -9.81 -7.85
C TYR A 60 0.65 -10.97 -7.07
N ALA A 61 -0.50 -10.76 -6.42
CA ALA A 61 -1.25 -11.80 -5.73
C ALA A 61 -1.83 -12.82 -6.71
N ALA A 62 -2.39 -12.38 -7.83
CA ALA A 62 -2.86 -13.26 -8.91
C ALA A 62 -1.71 -14.04 -9.56
N ALA A 63 -0.56 -13.40 -9.80
CA ALA A 63 0.64 -14.05 -10.30
C ALA A 63 1.18 -15.09 -9.30
N ALA A 64 1.19 -14.79 -8.00
CA ALA A 64 1.61 -15.71 -6.95
C ALA A 64 0.64 -16.90 -6.82
N LEU A 65 -0.68 -16.67 -6.93
CA LEU A 65 -1.69 -17.73 -6.94
C LEU A 65 -1.53 -18.66 -8.15
N ALA A 66 -1.32 -18.10 -9.35
CA ALA A 66 -1.08 -18.89 -10.56
C ALA A 66 0.21 -19.72 -10.46
N ALA A 67 1.30 -19.13 -9.94
CA ALA A 67 2.55 -19.85 -9.69
C ALA A 67 2.39 -20.96 -8.63
N GLY A 68 1.64 -20.69 -7.55
CA GLY A 68 1.35 -21.67 -6.50
C GLY A 68 0.52 -22.87 -7.02
N LEU A 69 -0.48 -22.63 -7.86
CA LEU A 69 -1.29 -23.69 -8.47
C LEU A 69 -0.48 -24.55 -9.46
N ALA A 70 0.42 -23.94 -10.23
CA ALA A 70 1.29 -24.68 -11.14
C ALA A 70 2.28 -25.60 -10.39
N LEU A 71 2.79 -25.16 -9.24
CA LEU A 71 3.69 -25.97 -8.39
C LEU A 71 2.93 -27.04 -7.57
N GLY A 72 1.68 -26.78 -7.17
CA GLY A 72 0.87 -27.71 -6.38
C GLY A 72 0.39 -28.95 -7.14
N ALA A 73 0.21 -28.86 -8.46
CA ALA A 73 -0.28 -29.97 -9.28
C ALA A 73 0.72 -31.12 -9.48
N VAL A 74 2.01 -30.92 -9.17
CA VAL A 74 3.07 -31.93 -9.37
C VAL A 74 3.41 -32.71 -8.08
N ALA A 75 2.91 -32.28 -6.92
CA ALA A 75 3.27 -32.86 -5.61
C ALA A 75 2.10 -33.55 -4.87
N ALA A 76 0.97 -33.80 -5.53
CA ALA A 76 -0.22 -34.39 -4.91
C ALA A 76 0.00 -35.77 -4.21
N PRO A 77 0.82 -36.72 -4.70
CA PRO A 77 0.99 -37.99 -3.98
C PRO A 77 1.85 -37.89 -2.71
N SER A 78 2.68 -36.85 -2.57
CA SER A 78 3.61 -36.72 -1.42
C SER A 78 2.98 -36.16 -0.14
N LEU A 79 1.80 -35.51 -0.20
CA LEU A 79 1.09 -35.03 0.99
C LEU A 79 0.29 -36.14 1.70
N ALA A 80 -0.03 -37.24 1.01
CA ALA A 80 -0.65 -38.41 1.63
C ALA A 80 0.31 -39.19 2.55
N GLN A 81 1.63 -39.07 2.33
CA GLN A 81 2.65 -39.77 3.12
C GLN A 81 3.11 -39.01 4.37
N THR A 82 2.72 -37.74 4.57
CA THR A 82 3.14 -36.97 5.76
C THR A 82 2.20 -37.08 6.96
N GLN A 83 1.14 -37.90 6.89
CA GLN A 83 0.43 -38.35 8.11
C GLN A 83 1.31 -39.29 8.97
N GLY A 84 2.49 -39.69 8.48
CA GLY A 84 3.41 -40.61 9.18
C GLY A 84 4.62 -39.98 9.89
N HIS A 85 4.90 -38.68 9.76
CA HIS A 85 6.10 -38.09 10.38
C HIS A 85 5.81 -36.82 11.19
N ARG A 86 5.74 -37.02 12.50
CA ARG A 86 5.95 -36.06 13.59
C ARG A 86 6.90 -34.92 13.18
N GLN A 87 6.38 -33.71 13.06
CA GLN A 87 7.16 -32.47 12.95
C GLN A 87 6.84 -31.56 14.13
N GLU A 88 7.89 -31.32 14.91
CA GLU A 88 8.02 -30.42 16.06
C GLU A 88 7.29 -29.07 15.87
N PRO A 89 6.55 -28.58 16.87
CA PRO A 89 5.98 -27.25 16.82
C PRO A 89 7.08 -26.21 16.98
N HIS A 90 7.28 -25.44 15.91
CA HIS A 90 7.63 -24.01 15.92
C HIS A 90 8.14 -23.46 17.26
N SER A 91 9.46 -23.55 17.48
CA SER A 91 10.15 -22.96 18.64
C SER A 91 9.79 -21.48 18.84
N SER A 92 9.50 -20.76 17.76
CA SER A 92 9.13 -19.33 17.80
C SER A 92 7.73 -19.08 18.35
N ARG A 93 6.74 -19.96 18.09
CA ARG A 93 5.36 -19.74 18.53
C ARG A 93 5.18 -20.16 19.99
N ALA A 94 5.75 -21.30 20.37
CA ALA A 94 5.79 -21.72 21.77
C ALA A 94 6.59 -20.76 22.66
N ALA A 95 7.61 -20.09 22.12
CA ALA A 95 8.32 -19.03 22.83
C ALA A 95 7.46 -17.76 22.96
N PHE A 96 6.78 -17.35 21.90
CA PHE A 96 5.88 -16.20 21.93
C PHE A 96 4.75 -16.38 22.94
N ASP A 97 4.08 -17.53 22.93
CA ASP A 97 2.97 -17.84 23.85
C ASP A 97 3.40 -17.88 25.34
N ARG A 98 4.70 -18.03 25.61
CA ARG A 98 5.25 -17.94 26.97
C ARG A 98 5.53 -16.51 27.41
N LEU A 99 5.76 -15.58 26.48
CA LEU A 99 6.03 -14.18 26.77
C LEU A 99 4.74 -13.34 26.79
N ASP A 100 3.77 -13.68 25.95
CA ASP A 100 2.45 -13.03 25.87
C ASP A 100 1.57 -13.52 27.03
N ALA A 101 1.88 -13.03 28.24
CA ALA A 101 1.26 -13.48 29.48
C ALA A 101 -0.21 -13.08 29.57
N ASN A 102 -0.56 -11.91 29.01
CA ASN A 102 -1.94 -11.43 28.96
C ASN A 102 -2.73 -12.04 27.78
N ARG A 103 -2.07 -12.72 26.82
CA ARG A 103 -2.64 -13.37 25.64
C ARG A 103 -3.42 -12.41 24.76
N ASP A 104 -2.96 -11.18 24.66
CA ASP A 104 -3.55 -10.17 23.76
C ASP A 104 -2.99 -10.26 22.33
N GLY A 105 -2.03 -11.14 22.10
CA GLY A 105 -1.42 -11.40 20.80
C GLY A 105 -0.30 -10.43 20.44
N VAL A 106 0.13 -9.58 21.37
CA VAL A 106 1.31 -8.70 21.22
C VAL A 106 2.22 -8.80 22.44
N LEU A 107 3.51 -8.48 22.29
CA LEU A 107 4.42 -8.40 23.43
C LEU A 107 4.59 -6.94 23.83
N SER A 108 4.18 -6.61 25.05
CA SER A 108 4.54 -5.34 25.66
C SER A 108 6.03 -5.29 26.01
N TYR A 109 6.57 -4.09 26.23
CA TYR A 109 7.97 -3.93 26.58
C TYR A 109 8.33 -4.67 27.87
N ASP A 110 7.42 -4.70 28.84
CA ASP A 110 7.62 -5.36 30.12
C ASP A 110 7.62 -6.89 29.99
N GLU A 111 6.85 -7.46 29.06
CA GLU A 111 6.84 -8.89 28.74
C GLU A 111 8.08 -9.36 27.96
N PHE A 112 8.72 -8.46 27.22
CA PHE A 112 9.94 -8.76 26.46
C PHE A 112 11.23 -8.65 27.30
N ARG A 113 11.20 -7.83 28.36
CA ARG A 113 12.34 -7.54 29.24
C ARG A 113 13.01 -8.73 29.94
N PRO A 114 12.31 -9.78 30.41
CA PRO A 114 12.97 -10.85 31.18
C PRO A 114 14.00 -11.68 30.39
N TRP A 115 14.12 -11.50 29.07
CA TRP A 115 15.06 -12.26 28.23
C TRP A 115 16.36 -11.51 27.82
N ARG A 116 16.51 -10.21 28.10
CA ARG A 116 17.71 -9.42 27.71
C ARG A 116 18.76 -9.23 28.83
N ALA A 117 18.76 -10.09 29.83
CA ALA A 117 19.79 -10.13 30.87
C ALA A 117 20.50 -11.50 30.90
N ILE A 118 21.14 -11.87 29.79
CA ILE A 118 22.26 -12.81 29.73
C ILE A 118 23.25 -12.25 28.70
#